data_AF-A0A957TCT9-F1
#
_entry.id   AF-A0A957TCT9-F1
#
_cell.length_a   1.000
_cell.length_b   1.000
_cell.length_c   1.000
_cell.angle_alpha   90.00
_cell.angle_beta   90.00
_cell.angle_gamma   90.00
#
_symmetry.space_group_name_H-M   'P 1'
#
loop_
_entity.id
_entity.type
_entity.pdbx_description
1 polymer ?
#
loop_
_entity_poly.entity_id
_entity_poly.type
_entity_poly.pdbx_seq_one_letter_code
_entity_poly.pdbx_strand_id
1 'polypeptide(L)' 'MKKISIVGAGNTGATAAHWLAERELADVVLLDVVEGMPQGKSLDMLEAMPIIGKDTHILG' A
#
# COMPACT_ATOMS: atom_id res chain seq x y z
N MET A 1 -13.61 -2.87 6.48
CA MET A 1 -12.28 -3.48 6.29
C MET A 1 -11.40 -3.16 7.49
N LYS A 2 -10.39 -3.96 7.80
CA LYS A 2 -9.37 -3.58 8.81
C LYS A 2 -8.46 -2.50 8.21
N LYS A 3 -7.82 -1.68 9.05
CA LYS A 3 -6.85 -0.66 8.61
C LYS A 3 -5.49 -0.92 9.25
N ILE A 4 -4.44 -0.94 8.46
CA ILE A 4 -3.06 -1.19 8.92
C ILE A 4 -2.17 -0.01 8.51
N SER A 5 -1.44 0.54 9.47
CA SER A 5 -0.39 1.52 9.21
C SER A 5 0.98 0.83 9.20
N ILE A 6 1.76 1.10 8.16
CA ILE A 6 3.14 0.61 8.01
C ILE A 6 4.07 1.81 8.11
N VAL A 7 4.94 1.81 9.12
CA VAL A 7 5.96 2.83 9.33
C VAL A 7 7.26 2.37 8.68
N GLY A 8 7.65 3.04 7.60
CA GLY A 8 8.74 2.68 6.70
C GLY A 8 8.22 2.13 5.37
N ALA A 9 8.29 2.93 4.31
CA ALA A 9 7.88 2.59 2.94
C ALA A 9 9.05 2.09 2.07
N GLY A 10 10.14 1.64 2.69
CA GLY A 10 11.23 0.92 2.00
C GLY A 10 10.77 -0.42 1.40
N ASN A 11 11.69 -1.22 0.87
CA ASN A 11 11.35 -2.46 0.15
C ASN A 11 10.44 -3.40 0.95
N THR A 12 10.78 -3.68 2.22
CA THR A 12 9.99 -4.59 3.06
C THR A 12 8.59 -4.05 3.35
N GLY A 13 8.47 -2.77 3.71
CA GLY A 13 7.18 -2.16 4.01
C GLY A 13 6.28 -2.07 2.78
N ALA A 14 6.86 -1.73 1.62
CA ALA A 14 6.15 -1.72 0.35
C ALA A 14 5.67 -3.12 -0.05
N THR A 15 6.52 -4.16 0.07
CA THR A 15 6.11 -5.53 -0.22
C THR A 15 5.03 -6.02 0.74
N ALA A 16 5.11 -5.65 2.03
CA ALA A 16 4.05 -5.98 2.99
C ALA A 16 2.72 -5.30 2.62
N ALA A 17 2.74 -4.01 2.25
CA ALA A 17 1.56 -3.29 1.77
C ALA A 17 0.93 -3.96 0.54
N HIS A 18 1.77 -4.33 -0.45
CA HIS A 18 1.31 -5.00 -1.66
C HIS A 18 0.58 -6.31 -1.37
N TRP A 19 1.12 -7.18 -0.51
CA TRP A 19 0.48 -8.46 -0.17
C TRP A 19 -0.78 -8.30 0.69
N LEU A 20 -0.85 -7.26 1.53
CA LEU A 20 -2.07 -6.94 2.27
C LEU A 20 -3.19 -6.51 1.32
N ALA A 21 -2.85 -5.67 0.34
CA ALA A 21 -3.76 -5.15 -0.68
C ALA A 21 -4.21 -6.24 -1.68
N GLU A 22 -3.26 -7.01 -2.24
CA GLU A 22 -3.52 -8.08 -3.20
C GLU A 22 -4.44 -9.17 -2.64
N ARG A 23 -4.40 -9.39 -1.33
CA ARG A 23 -5.24 -10.36 -0.63
C ARG A 23 -6.49 -9.75 0.02
N GLU A 24 -6.76 -8.46 -0.18
CA GLU A 24 -7.89 -7.71 0.40
C GLU A 24 -7.99 -7.87 1.93
N LEU A 25 -6.84 -7.93 2.62
CA LEU A 25 -6.80 -8.19 4.07
C LEU A 25 -7.07 -6.93 4.90
N ALA A 26 -6.69 -5.77 4.39
CA ALA A 26 -6.84 -4.48 5.05
C ALA A 26 -6.59 -3.31 4.08
N ASP A 27 -7.20 -2.16 4.38
CA ASP A 27 -6.76 -0.88 3.84
C ASP A 27 -5.42 -0.50 4.49
N VAL A 28 -4.50 0.06 3.71
CA VAL A 28 -3.12 0.33 4.14
C VAL A 28 -2.82 1.82 4.17
N VAL A 29 -2.06 2.25 5.18
CA VAL A 29 -1.41 3.57 5.22
C VAL A 29 0.10 3.39 5.28
N LEU A 30 0.82 3.86 4.26
CA LEU A 30 2.27 3.93 4.20
C LEU A 30 2.73 5.26 4.81
N LEU A 31 3.67 5.20 5.74
CA LEU A 31 4.30 6.37 6.35
C LEU A 31 5.80 6.27 6.15
N ASP A 32 6.43 7.33 5.67
CA ASP A 32 7.88 7.44 5.58
C ASP A 32 8.33 8.88 5.81
N VAL A 33 9.59 9.05 6.20
CA VAL A 33 10.22 10.37 6.34
C VAL A 33 10.63 10.95 4.98
N VAL A 34 10.78 10.09 3.97
CA VAL A 34 11.10 10.51 2.61
C VAL A 34 9.83 11.00 1.90
N GLU A 35 9.76 12.30 1.67
CA GLU A 35 8.66 12.95 0.96
C GLU A 35 8.47 12.37 -0.46
N GLY A 36 7.22 12.18 -0.87
CA GLY A 36 6.86 11.68 -2.20
C GLY A 36 7.02 10.16 -2.39
N MET A 37 7.86 9.50 -1.59
CA MET A 37 8.09 8.06 -1.68
C MET A 37 6.84 7.23 -1.34
N PRO A 38 6.19 7.39 -0.16
CA PRO A 38 5.02 6.59 0.16
C PRO A 38 3.85 6.89 -0.79
N GLN A 39 3.68 8.14 -1.22
CA GLN A 39 2.69 8.55 -2.23
C GLN A 39 2.89 7.77 -3.53
N GLY A 40 4.10 7.80 -4.10
CA GLY A 40 4.41 7.12 -5.36
C GLY A 40 4.22 5.61 -5.28
N LYS A 41 4.63 4.99 -4.16
CA LYS A 41 4.43 3.55 -3.93
C LYS A 41 2.97 3.17 -3.76
N SER A 42 2.19 3.99 -3.06
CA SER A 42 0.74 3.74 -2.91
C SER A 42 -0.01 3.86 -4.23
N LEU A 43 0.35 4.85 -5.06
CA LEU A 43 -0.22 5.04 -6.40
C LEU A 43 0.07 3.84 -7.31
N ASP A 44 1.35 3.43 -7.40
CA ASP A 44 1.77 2.28 -8.21
C ASP A 44 1.01 1.00 -7.81
N MET A 45 0.87 0.74 -6.51
CA MET A 45 0.08 -0.39 -6.03
C MET A 45 -1.40 -0.27 -6.38
N LEU A 46 -2.01 0.91 -6.21
CA LEU A 46 -3.42 1.13 -6.55
C LEU A 46 -3.70 0.99 -8.05
N GLU A 47 -2.79 1.42 -8.91
CA GLU A 47 -2.91 1.27 -10.37
C GLU A 47 -2.85 -0.21 -10.79
N ALA A 48 -2.19 -1.07 -10.00
CA ALA A 48 -2.20 -2.51 -10.23
C ALA A 48 -3.51 -3.21 -9.80
N MET A 49 -4.22 -2.69 -8.79
CA MET A 49 -5.39 -3.37 -8.19
C MET A 49 -6.54 -3.66 -9.18
N PRO A 50 -6.92 -2.76 -10.11
CA PRO A 50 -7.93 -3.06 -11.13
C PRO A 50 -7.59 -4.23 -12.04
N ILE A 51 -6.28 -4.43 -12.32
CA ILE A 51 -5.81 -5.54 -13.15
C ILE A 51 -5.86 -6.87 -12.37
N ILE A 52 -5.54 -6.81 -11.08
CA ILE A 52 -5.60 -7.98 -10.17
C ILE A 52 -7.07 -8.31 -9.81
N GLY A 53 -7.98 -7.34 -9.93
CA GLY A 53 -9.39 -7.50 -9.58
C GLY A 53 -9.63 -7.38 -8.07
N LYS A 54 -8.94 -6.45 -7.42
CA LYS A 54 -8.97 -6.24 -5.97
C LYS A 54 -9.53 -4.87 -5.62
N ASP A 55 -10.33 -4.81 -4.57
CA ASP A 55 -10.92 -3.59 -4.03
C ASP A 55 -10.31 -3.28 -2.65
N THR A 56 -9.30 -2.42 -2.65
CA THR A 56 -8.56 -2.03 -1.44
C THR A 56 -8.08 -0.60 -1.58
N HIS A 57 -7.99 0.12 -0.45
CA HIS A 57 -7.38 1.44 -0.42
C HIS A 57 -5.98 1.40 0.16
N ILE A 58 -5.06 2.10 -0.49
CA ILE A 58 -3.69 2.32 -0.03
C ILE A 58 -3.45 3.82 -0.06
N LEU A 59 -3.18 4.40 1.11
CA LEU A 59 -2.78 5.80 1.23
C LEU A 59 -1.28 5.84 1.53
N GLY A 60 -0.55 6.74 0.90
CA GLY A 60 0.87 6.97 1.16
C GLY A 60 1.21 8.44 1.17
#